data_AF-A0A7C7QI11-F1
#
_entry.id   AF-A0A7C7QI11-F1
#
_cell.length_a   1.000
_cell.length_b   1.000
_cell.length_c   1.000
_cell.angle_alpha   90.00
_cell.angle_beta   90.00
_cell.angle_gamma   90.00
#
_symmetry.space_group_name_H-M   'P 1'
#
loop_
_entity.id
_entity.type
_entity.pdbx_description
1 polymer ?
#
loop_
_entity_poly.entity_id
_entity_poly.type
_entity_poly.pdbx_seq_one_letter_code
_entity_poly.pdbx_strand_id
1 'polypeptide(L)'
;MKICDELYDQLETRCPKLGSQVRFYYCRREDDDLPCQRIFSCWEWRFPVREFIKTKLSKEDWKRHFNKPPKDRLTTLLELVEEAKRRRTKS
;
A
#
# COMPACT_ATOMS: atom_id res chain seq x y z
N MET A 1 12.72 -1.65 -21.10
CA MET A 1 12.01 -2.06 -19.87
C MET A 1 10.70 -1.29 -19.60
N LYS A 2 10.12 -0.55 -20.58
CA LYS A 2 8.82 0.14 -20.44
C LYS A 2 7.61 -0.68 -20.93
N ILE A 3 7.84 -1.60 -21.88
CA ILE A 3 6.77 -2.37 -22.54
C ILE A 3 6.04 -3.34 -21.59
N CYS A 4 6.72 -3.89 -20.58
CA CYS A 4 6.10 -4.84 -19.65
C CYS A 4 5.22 -4.18 -18.58
N ASP A 5 5.40 -2.89 -18.30
CA ASP A 5 4.62 -2.17 -17.29
C ASP A 5 3.20 -1.92 -17.79
N GLU A 6 3.09 -1.45 -19.03
CA GLU A 6 1.80 -1.16 -19.68
C GLU A 6 0.94 -2.41 -19.85
N LEU A 7 1.56 -3.59 -20.03
CA LEU A 7 0.84 -4.85 -20.19
C LEU A 7 0.10 -5.27 -18.91
N TYR A 8 0.75 -5.17 -17.75
CA TYR A 8 0.10 -5.52 -16.49
C TYR A 8 -0.85 -4.43 -15.99
N ASP A 9 -0.55 -3.16 -16.26
CA ASP A 9 -1.36 -2.01 -15.82
C ASP A 9 -2.80 -2.02 -16.39
N GLN A 10 -3.04 -2.71 -17.51
CA GLN A 10 -4.37 -2.89 -18.11
C GLN A 10 -5.18 -4.02 -17.49
N LEU A 11 -4.57 -4.91 -16.71
CA LEU A 11 -5.30 -6.00 -16.07
C LEU A 11 -6.27 -5.43 -15.04
N GLU A 12 -7.44 -6.07 -14.93
CA GLU A 12 -8.52 -5.69 -14.02
C GLU A 12 -8.81 -6.80 -13.01
N THR A 13 -9.14 -6.42 -11.78
CA THR A 13 -9.58 -7.34 -10.73
C THR A 13 -10.61 -6.66 -9.82
N ARG A 14 -11.42 -7.46 -9.13
CA ARG A 14 -12.35 -6.94 -8.13
C ARG A 14 -11.57 -6.50 -6.89
N CYS A 15 -11.70 -5.24 -6.51
CA CYS A 15 -11.09 -4.69 -5.31
C CYS A 15 -11.95 -5.01 -4.07
N PRO A 16 -11.44 -5.78 -3.08
CA PRO A 16 -12.18 -6.03 -1.85
C PRO A 16 -12.31 -4.78 -0.95
N LYS A 17 -11.46 -3.77 -1.14
CA LYS A 17 -11.53 -2.49 -0.39
C LYS A 17 -12.62 -1.56 -0.94
N LEU A 18 -12.79 -1.51 -2.27
CA LEU A 18 -13.70 -0.57 -2.95
C LEU A 18 -15.00 -1.22 -3.44
N GLY A 19 -15.05 -2.54 -3.53
CA GLY A 19 -16.23 -3.27 -4.01
C GLY A 19 -16.41 -3.28 -5.54
N SER A 20 -15.58 -2.55 -6.29
CA SER A 20 -15.64 -2.39 -7.75
C SER A 20 -14.48 -3.07 -8.48
N GLN A 21 -14.57 -3.16 -9.81
CA GLN A 21 -13.44 -3.52 -10.68
C GLN A 21 -12.44 -2.38 -10.73
N VAL A 22 -11.15 -2.70 -10.58
CA VAL A 22 -10.05 -1.74 -10.67
C VAL A 22 -8.91 -2.30 -11.51
N ARG A 23 -8.16 -1.39 -12.12
CA ARG A 23 -6.94 -1.73 -12.86
C ARG A 23 -5.75 -1.91 -11.94
N PHE A 24 -4.79 -2.74 -12.35
CA PHE A 24 -3.53 -2.88 -11.64
C PHE A 24 -2.79 -1.54 -11.52
N TYR A 25 -2.88 -0.68 -12.55
CA TYR A 25 -2.36 0.69 -12.51
C TYR A 25 -2.81 1.46 -11.26
N TYR A 26 -4.09 1.37 -10.91
CA TYR A 26 -4.62 2.02 -9.71
C TYR A 26 -4.01 1.41 -8.44
N CYS A 27 -3.99 0.08 -8.35
CA CYS A 27 -3.41 -0.61 -7.20
C CYS A 27 -1.93 -0.31 -7.03
N ARG A 28 -1.18 -0.07 -8.10
CA ARG A 28 0.26 0.23 -8.05
C ARG A 28 0.58 1.61 -7.49
N ARG A 29 -0.37 2.55 -7.50
CA ARG A 29 -0.17 3.97 -7.16
C ARG A 29 -1.13 4.48 -6.09
N GLU A 30 -1.69 3.58 -5.30
CA GLU A 30 -2.78 3.91 -4.37
C GLU A 30 -2.35 4.86 -3.24
N ASP A 31 -1.10 4.77 -2.79
CA ASP A 31 -0.58 5.48 -1.61
C ASP A 31 0.67 6.29 -2.00
N ASP A 32 0.49 7.47 -2.59
CA ASP A 32 1.58 8.37 -3.01
C ASP A 32 2.62 7.68 -3.94
N ASP A 33 2.14 7.06 -5.02
CA ASP A 33 2.91 6.20 -5.96
C ASP A 33 3.41 4.87 -5.37
N LEU A 34 3.02 4.53 -4.12
CA LEU A 34 3.24 3.21 -3.55
C LEU A 34 2.08 2.24 -3.86
N PRO A 35 2.39 0.94 -4.03
CA PRO A 35 1.39 -0.09 -4.28
C PRO A 35 0.48 -0.34 -3.08
N CYS A 36 -0.77 -0.74 -3.29
CA CYS A 36 -1.69 -1.03 -2.19
C CYS A 36 -1.16 -2.17 -1.30
N GLN A 37 -1.50 -2.12 -0.01
CA GLN A 37 -1.07 -3.14 0.97
C GLN A 37 -1.51 -4.57 0.63
N ARG A 38 -2.58 -4.72 -0.17
CA ARG A 38 -3.15 -6.01 -0.57
C ARG A 38 -2.73 -6.44 -1.98
N ILE A 39 -1.75 -5.77 -2.60
CA ILE A 39 -1.44 -5.97 -4.00
C ILE A 39 -1.04 -7.43 -4.31
N PHE A 40 -0.32 -8.10 -3.41
CA PHE A 40 0.06 -9.49 -3.60
C PHE A 40 -1.16 -10.42 -3.55
N SER A 41 -2.00 -10.31 -2.53
CA SER A 41 -3.18 -11.18 -2.42
C SER A 41 -4.20 -10.96 -3.54
N CYS A 42 -4.30 -9.74 -4.07
CA CYS A 42 -5.21 -9.42 -5.17
C CYS A 42 -4.70 -9.85 -6.55
N TRP A 43 -3.38 -9.99 -6.76
CA TRP A 43 -2.79 -10.13 -8.10
C TRP A 43 -1.84 -11.33 -8.29
N GLU A 44 -1.35 -12.00 -7.23
CA GLU A 44 -0.42 -13.15 -7.34
C GLU A 44 -0.99 -14.30 -8.21
N TRP A 45 -2.31 -14.51 -8.18
CA TRP A 45 -2.97 -15.53 -9.00
C TRP A 45 -2.99 -15.18 -10.50
N ARG A 46 -2.78 -13.91 -10.85
CA ARG A 46 -2.94 -13.41 -12.22
C ARG A 46 -1.61 -13.30 -12.95
N PHE A 47 -0.53 -12.97 -12.25
CA PHE A 47 0.84 -12.84 -12.76
C PHE A 47 1.84 -12.76 -11.58
N PRO A 48 3.17 -12.87 -11.79
CA PRO A 48 4.17 -12.78 -10.73
C PRO A 48 4.37 -11.34 -10.22
N VAL A 49 3.32 -10.77 -9.62
CA VAL A 49 3.25 -9.38 -9.16
C VAL A 49 4.32 -9.06 -8.12
N ARG A 50 4.72 -10.02 -7.28
CA ARG A 50 5.79 -9.83 -6.30
C ARG A 50 7.12 -9.49 -6.96
N GLU A 51 7.50 -10.24 -7.99
CA GLU A 51 8.73 -9.99 -8.73
C GLU A 51 8.62 -8.66 -9.49
N PHE A 52 7.46 -8.38 -10.10
CA PHE A 52 7.21 -7.09 -10.75
C PHE A 52 7.44 -5.91 -9.79
N ILE A 53 6.82 -5.90 -8.61
CA ILE A 53 6.96 -4.82 -7.62
C ILE A 53 8.40 -4.70 -7.10
N LYS A 54 9.11 -5.82 -6.89
CA LYS A 54 10.54 -5.80 -6.51
C LYS A 54 11.43 -5.11 -7.52
N THR A 55 11.08 -5.16 -8.82
CA THR A 55 11.85 -4.43 -9.85
C THR A 55 11.59 -2.91 -9.85
N LYS A 56 10.52 -2.46 -9.19
CA LYS A 56 10.07 -1.06 -9.20
C LYS A 56 10.39 -0.31 -7.91
N LEU A 57 10.26 -0.97 -6.77
CA LEU A 57 10.53 -0.34 -5.48
C LEU A 57 12.00 -0.50 -5.09
N SER A 58 12.54 0.53 -4.44
CA SER A 58 13.80 0.40 -3.73
C SER A 58 13.66 -0.59 -2.57
N LYS A 59 14.79 -1.17 -2.12
CA LYS A 59 14.79 -2.05 -0.94
C LYS A 59 14.29 -1.33 0.31
N GLU A 60 14.51 -0.02 0.39
CA GLU A 60 14.08 0.81 1.52
C GLU A 60 12.57 1.03 1.51
N ASP A 61 12.00 1.39 0.36
CA ASP A 61 10.55 1.57 0.21
C ASP A 61 9.82 0.26 0.43
N TRP A 62 10.36 -0.85 -0.09
CA TRP A 62 9.82 -2.19 0.17
C TRP A 62 9.73 -2.46 1.67
N LYS A 63 10.81 -2.24 2.42
CA LYS A 63 10.84 -2.47 3.87
C LYS A 63 9.88 -1.53 4.61
N ARG A 64 9.89 -0.24 4.24
CA ARG A 64 9.01 0.77 4.86
C ARG A 64 7.54 0.51 4.59
N HIS A 65 7.21 -0.07 3.45
CA HIS A 65 5.84 -0.23 3.00
C HIS A 65 5.24 -1.59 3.35
N PHE A 66 5.97 -2.68 3.11
CA PHE A 66 5.46 -4.04 3.32
C PHE A 66 5.95 -4.71 4.60
N ASN A 67 7.07 -4.25 5.19
CA ASN A 67 7.60 -4.83 6.42
C ASN A 67 7.37 -3.94 7.66
N LYS A 68 6.64 -2.83 7.54
CA LYS A 68 6.22 -2.11 8.74
C LYS A 68 5.29 -3.03 9.53
N PRO A 69 5.60 -3.35 10.80
CA PRO A 69 4.59 -3.93 11.67
C PRO A 69 3.40 -2.96 11.65
N PRO A 70 2.15 -3.45 11.59
CA PRO A 70 1.00 -2.56 11.73
C PRO A 70 1.25 -1.72 12.97
N LYS A 71 1.28 -0.38 12.83
CA LYS A 71 1.25 0.49 14.00
C LYS A 71 0.04 0.01 14.79
N ASP A 72 0.29 -0.55 15.96
CA ASP A 72 -0.78 -1.08 16.79
C ASP A 72 -1.79 0.07 16.96
N ARG A 73 -3.05 -0.18 16.60
CA ARG A 73 -4.09 0.85 16.60
C ARG A 73 -4.19 1.51 17.97
N LEU A 74 -3.84 0.77 19.03
CA LEU A 74 -3.75 1.27 20.40
C LEU A 74 -2.64 2.31 20.55
N THR A 75 -1.46 2.08 19.97
CA THR A 75 -0.34 3.02 20.03
C THR A 75 -0.72 4.35 19.37
N THR A 76 -1.35 4.32 18.19
CA THR A 76 -1.81 5.55 17.53
C THR A 76 -2.91 6.26 18.32
N LEU A 77 -3.84 5.52 18.93
CA LEU A 77 -4.85 6.12 19.81
C LEU A 77 -4.23 6.77 21.05
N LEU A 78 -3.25 6.11 21.67
CA LEU A 78 -2.52 6.62 22.83
C LEU A 78 -1.71 7.88 22.46
N GLU A 79 -1.02 7.90 21.31
CA GLU A 79 -0.32 9.08 20.79
C GLU A 79 -1.28 10.27 20.65
N LEU A 80 -2.47 10.05 20.07
CA LEU A 80 -3.49 11.10 19.90
C LEU A 80 -4.05 11.62 21.24
N VAL A 81 -4.29 10.72 22.20
CA VAL A 81 -4.73 11.09 23.55
C VAL A 81 -3.65 11.89 24.29
N GLU A 82 -2.39 11.48 24.17
CA GLU A 82 -1.26 12.16 24.81
C GLU A 82 -1.04 13.56 24.21
N GLU A 83 -1.18 13.71 22.90
CA GLU A 83 -1.13 15.02 22.24
C GLU A 83 -2.28 15.92 22.69
N ALA A 84 -3.50 15.39 22.80
CA ALA A 84 -4.66 16.15 23.30
C ALA A 84 -4.47 16.60 24.76
N LYS A 85 -3.87 15.78 25.61
CA LYS A 85 -3.52 16.16 27.00
C LYS A 85 -2.50 17.29 27.04
N ARG A 86 -1.42 17.21 26.24
CA ARG A 86 -0.38 18.26 26.17
C ARG A 86 -0.92 19.61 25.72
N ARG A 87 -1.93 19.62 24.85
CA ARG A 87 -2.62 20.84 24.42
C ARG A 87 -3.45 21.48 25.55
N ARG A 88 -4.03 20.67 26.45
CA ARG A 88 -4.80 21.17 27.60
C ARG A 88 -3.94 21.74 28.74
N THR A 89 -2.71 21.26 28.93
CA THR A 89 -1.83 21.71 30.02
C THR A 89 -0.98 22.95 29.70
N LYS A 90 -1.05 23.47 28.47
CA LYS A 90 -0.37 24.72 28.04
C LYS A 90 -1.29 25.95 28.00
N SER A 91 -2.51 25.85 28.54
CA SER A 91 -3.47 26.97 28.64
C SER A 91 -3.74 27.33 30.09
#